data_AF-A0A7C3AIX7-F1
#
_entry.id   AF-A0A7C3AIX7-F1
#
_cell.length_a   1.000
_cell.length_b   1.000
_cell.length_c   1.000
_cell.angle_alpha   90.00
_cell.angle_beta   90.00
_cell.angle_gamma   90.00
#
_symmetry.space_group_name_H-M   'P 1'
#
loop_
_entity.id
_entity.type
_entity.pdbx_description
1 polymer ?
#
loop_
_entity_poly.entity_id
_entity_poly.type
_entity_poly.pdbx_seq_one_letter_code
_entity_poly.pdbx_strand_id
1 'polypeptide(L)'
;MKRVRITEELAYGGALDRLTGSEQPARTPPEKKETVPEPETSRIKLSVFLNRGEDAYLESLASTAKFSGGKKLSKTRLIEAMVKAFRTSGLDVRGVRTDEELLNRVVTQLRK
;
A
#
# COMPACT_ATOMS: atom_id res chain seq x y z
N MET A 1 16.75 -21.18 -35.10
CA MET A 1 15.45 -21.64 -34.56
C MET A 1 15.60 -23.08 -34.05
N LYS A 2 15.61 -23.30 -32.73
CA LYS A 2 15.81 -24.63 -32.13
C LYS A 2 14.49 -25.42 -32.16
N ARG A 3 14.48 -26.58 -32.83
CA ARG A 3 13.36 -27.54 -32.78
C ARG A 3 13.46 -28.37 -31.51
N VAL A 4 12.44 -28.31 -30.66
CA VAL A 4 12.32 -29.17 -29.47
C VAL A 4 11.62 -30.46 -29.91
N ARG A 5 12.26 -31.61 -29.69
CA ARG A 5 11.65 -32.93 -29.88
C ARG A 5 10.83 -33.24 -28.63
N ILE A 6 9.52 -33.36 -28.79
CA ILE A 6 8.61 -33.81 -27.72
C ILE A 6 8.61 -35.34 -27.77
N THR A 7 9.08 -35.98 -26.71
CA THR A 7 9.08 -37.44 -26.55
C THR A 7 7.73 -37.92 -26.00
N GLU A 8 7.30 -39.11 -26.41
CA GLU A 8 5.97 -39.71 -26.15
C GLU A 8 5.64 -39.89 -24.65
N GLU A 9 6.63 -39.88 -23.76
CA GLU A 9 6.41 -39.93 -22.30
C GLU A 9 5.61 -38.74 -21.76
N LEU A 10 5.71 -37.56 -22.40
CA LEU A 10 4.94 -36.36 -22.03
C LEU A 10 3.46 -36.44 -22.44
N ALA A 11 3.12 -37.29 -23.40
CA ALA A 11 1.74 -37.43 -23.88
C ALA A 11 0.95 -38.52 -23.11
N TYR A 12 1.63 -39.57 -22.65
CA TYR A 12 0.95 -40.75 -22.10
C TYR A 12 1.23 -41.03 -20.61
N GLY A 13 2.14 -40.29 -19.96
CA GLY A 13 2.60 -40.53 -18.58
C GLY A 13 1.60 -40.30 -17.43
N GLY A 14 0.29 -40.34 -17.68
CA GLY A 14 -0.71 -40.21 -16.61
C GLY A 14 -2.12 -40.65 -16.98
N ALA A 15 -2.31 -41.30 -18.14
CA ALA A 15 -3.63 -41.77 -18.56
C ALA A 15 -4.01 -43.11 -17.89
N LEU A 16 -3.03 -43.98 -17.64
CA LEU A 16 -3.26 -45.33 -17.11
C LEU A 16 -3.47 -45.33 -15.59
N ASP A 17 -2.79 -44.44 -14.86
CA ASP A 17 -2.97 -44.24 -13.41
C ASP A 17 -4.35 -43.67 -13.05
N ARG A 18 -4.97 -42.88 -13.94
CA ARG A 18 -6.32 -42.34 -13.72
C ARG A 18 -7.42 -43.40 -13.85
N LEU A 19 -7.16 -44.49 -14.57
CA LEU A 19 -8.13 -45.55 -14.82
C LEU A 19 -8.07 -46.68 -13.79
N THR A 20 -6.99 -46.79 -13.01
CA THR A 20 -6.75 -47.94 -12.11
C THR A 20 -6.93 -47.65 -10.62
N GLY A 21 -7.33 -46.43 -10.24
CA GLY A 21 -7.85 -46.14 -8.89
C GLY A 21 -6.90 -46.52 -7.76
N SER A 22 -5.59 -46.29 -7.90
CA SER A 22 -4.60 -46.55 -6.86
C SER A 22 -4.51 -45.38 -5.89
N GLU A 23 -4.70 -45.68 -4.60
CA GLU A 23 -4.69 -44.73 -3.48
C GLU A 23 -3.38 -43.94 -3.42
N GLN A 24 -3.49 -42.62 -3.46
CA GLN A 24 -2.38 -41.70 -3.20
C GLN A 24 -2.09 -41.66 -1.69
N PRO A 25 -0.87 -41.94 -1.21
CA PRO A 25 -0.51 -41.60 0.16
C PRO A 25 -0.53 -40.08 0.30
N ALA A 26 -1.15 -39.61 1.38
CA ALA A 26 -1.44 -38.21 1.66
C ALA A 26 -0.19 -37.32 1.52
N ARG A 27 -0.27 -36.33 0.63
CA ARG A 27 0.69 -35.23 0.58
C ARG A 27 0.58 -34.42 1.86
N THR A 28 1.64 -34.38 2.66
CA THR A 28 1.80 -33.44 3.75
C THR A 28 1.56 -32.00 3.26
N PRO A 29 0.71 -31.21 3.94
CA PRO A 29 0.50 -29.81 3.57
C PRO A 29 1.81 -29.02 3.64
N PRO A 30 2.02 -28.04 2.74
CA PRO A 30 3.16 -27.14 2.87
C PRO A 30 3.03 -26.36 4.17
N GLU A 31 4.09 -26.43 4.97
CA GLU A 31 4.26 -25.70 6.22
C GLU A 31 4.00 -24.22 5.96
N LYS A 32 2.88 -23.74 6.48
CA LYS A 32 2.42 -22.36 6.36
C LYS A 32 3.43 -21.53 7.13
N LYS A 33 4.32 -20.83 6.42
CA LYS A 33 5.15 -19.77 7.02
C LYS A 33 4.20 -18.89 7.82
N GLU A 34 4.32 -18.96 9.14
CA GLU A 34 3.64 -18.04 10.04
C GLU A 34 4.17 -16.65 9.72
N THR A 35 3.44 -15.95 8.86
CA THR A 35 3.51 -14.50 8.80
C THR A 35 3.06 -14.02 10.17
N VAL A 36 4.04 -13.64 11.00
CA VAL A 36 3.79 -12.88 12.22
C VAL A 36 2.80 -11.77 11.85
N PRO A 37 1.58 -11.75 12.42
CA PRO A 37 0.62 -10.71 12.07
C PRO A 37 1.24 -9.38 12.52
N GLU A 38 1.55 -8.51 11.56
CA GLU A 38 1.81 -7.11 11.88
C GLU A 38 0.61 -6.63 12.71
N PRO A 39 0.82 -5.91 13.82
CA PRO A 39 -0.28 -5.46 14.67
C PRO A 39 -1.26 -4.72 13.77
N GLU A 40 -2.51 -5.21 13.72
CA GLU A 40 -3.56 -4.57 12.94
C GLU A 40 -3.77 -3.17 13.51
N THR A 41 -3.07 -2.19 12.95
CA THR A 41 -3.31 -0.78 13.26
C THR A 41 -4.71 -0.51 12.72
N SER A 42 -5.71 -0.53 13.60
CA SER A 42 -7.09 -0.23 13.26
C SER A 42 -7.13 1.10 12.52
N ARG A 43 -7.38 1.07 11.21
CA ARG A 43 -7.48 2.27 10.40
C ARG A 43 -8.88 2.82 10.51
N ILE A 44 -8.99 4.11 10.85
CA ILE A 44 -10.27 4.81 10.91
C ILE A 44 -10.44 5.62 9.62
N LYS A 45 -11.63 5.56 9.02
CA LYS A 45 -11.98 6.43 7.90
C LYS A 45 -12.34 7.83 8.44
N LEU A 46 -11.60 8.83 8.01
CA LEU A 46 -11.83 10.24 8.34
C LEU A 46 -12.45 10.95 7.11
N SER A 47 -13.57 11.63 7.30
CA SER A 47 -14.15 12.52 6.30
C SER A 47 -13.76 13.95 6.63
N VAL A 48 -13.24 14.69 5.64
CA VAL A 48 -12.86 16.09 5.77
C VAL A 48 -13.51 16.92 4.68
N PHE A 49 -13.74 18.19 4.97
CA PHE A 49 -14.20 19.16 3.98
C PHE A 49 -13.00 19.98 3.51
N LEU A 50 -12.79 19.98 2.21
CA LEU A 50 -11.80 20.80 1.53
C LEU A 50 -12.52 21.64 0.48
N ASN A 51 -12.06 22.86 0.29
CA ASN A 51 -12.50 23.65 -0.85
C ASN A 51 -11.89 23.10 -2.15
N ARG A 52 -12.41 23.54 -3.30
CA ARG A 52 -11.96 23.06 -4.62
C ARG A 52 -10.47 23.32 -4.86
N GLY A 53 -9.92 24.42 -4.33
CA GLY A 53 -8.51 24.76 -4.46
C GLY A 53 -7.60 23.83 -3.68
N GLU A 54 -7.98 23.49 -2.45
CA GLU A 54 -7.26 22.55 -1.58
C GLU A 54 -7.27 21.13 -2.15
N ASP A 55 -8.42 20.67 -2.67
CA ASP A 55 -8.50 19.36 -3.33
C ASP A 55 -7.62 19.30 -4.59
N ALA A 56 -7.66 20.36 -5.41
CA ALA A 56 -6.83 20.50 -6.60
C ALA A 56 -5.34 20.56 -6.25
N TYR A 57 -4.98 21.22 -5.14
CA TYR A 57 -3.61 21.24 -4.64
C TYR A 57 -3.12 19.83 -4.31
N LEU A 58 -3.92 19.02 -3.60
CA LEU A 58 -3.56 17.64 -3.30
C LEU A 58 -3.41 16.78 -4.57
N GLU A 59 -4.28 16.95 -5.57
CA GLU A 59 -4.12 16.28 -6.87
C GLU A 59 -2.85 16.72 -7.60
N SER A 60 -2.50 18.01 -7.52
CA SER A 60 -1.30 18.55 -8.16
C SER A 60 -0.02 17.96 -7.55
N LEU A 61 0.02 17.76 -6.22
CA LEU A 61 1.13 17.11 -5.52
C LEU A 61 1.27 15.65 -5.93
N ALA A 62 0.14 14.92 -5.95
CA ALA A 62 0.11 13.52 -6.34
C ALA A 62 0.56 13.32 -7.80
N SER A 63 0.11 14.22 -8.68
CA SER A 63 0.48 14.23 -10.10
C SER A 63 1.95 14.56 -10.29
N THR A 64 2.43 15.62 -9.65
CA THR A 64 3.84 16.05 -9.71
C THR A 64 4.77 14.91 -9.33
N ALA A 65 4.49 14.21 -8.23
CA ALA A 65 5.29 13.06 -7.80
C ALA A 65 5.37 11.95 -8.85
N LYS A 66 4.30 11.70 -9.60
CA LYS A 66 4.28 10.71 -10.69
C LYS A 66 5.03 11.19 -11.92
N PHE A 67 4.81 12.45 -12.32
CA PHE A 67 5.41 13.01 -13.54
C PHE A 67 6.90 13.34 -13.39
N SER A 68 7.37 13.56 -12.16
CA SER A 68 8.79 13.72 -11.85
C SER A 68 9.56 12.37 -11.81
N GLY A 69 8.98 11.28 -12.33
CA GLY A 69 9.58 9.94 -12.32
C GLY A 69 9.44 9.19 -10.98
N GLY A 70 8.73 9.76 -10.01
CA GLY A 70 8.47 9.13 -8.72
C GLY A 70 7.24 8.20 -8.75
N LYS A 71 6.83 7.76 -7.55
CA LYS A 71 5.68 6.87 -7.37
C LYS A 71 4.37 7.67 -7.40
N LYS A 72 3.32 7.07 -7.98
CA LYS A 72 1.94 7.59 -7.84
C LYS A 72 1.55 7.64 -6.35
N LEU A 73 1.24 8.83 -5.85
CA LEU A 73 0.73 9.05 -4.50
C LEU A 73 -0.80 9.16 -4.54
N SER A 74 -1.47 8.68 -3.50
CA SER A 74 -2.90 8.96 -3.27
C SER A 74 -3.05 10.17 -2.36
N LYS A 75 -4.19 10.87 -2.46
CA LYS A 75 -4.59 11.93 -1.51
C LYS A 75 -4.48 11.46 -0.06
N THR A 76 -5.00 10.27 0.23
CA THR A 76 -4.91 9.64 1.56
C THR A 76 -3.47 9.52 2.02
N ARG A 77 -2.55 9.10 1.14
CA ARG A 77 -1.14 8.92 1.51
C ARG A 77 -0.44 10.25 1.80
N LEU A 78 -0.79 11.31 1.09
CA LEU A 78 -0.29 12.66 1.36
C LEU A 78 -0.76 13.13 2.75
N ILE A 79 -2.04 12.98 3.06
CA ILE A 79 -2.61 13.37 4.37
C ILE A 79 -1.97 12.53 5.50
N GLU A 80 -1.82 11.22 5.31
CA GLU A 80 -1.10 10.37 6.28
C GLU A 80 0.33 10.85 6.53
N ALA A 81 1.05 11.25 5.48
CA ALA A 81 2.41 11.76 5.60
C ALA A 81 2.45 13.10 6.36
N MET A 82 1.50 14.00 6.09
CA MET A 82 1.35 15.27 6.83
C MET A 82 1.10 15.03 8.32
N VAL A 83 0.16 14.12 8.67
CA VAL A 83 -0.13 13.77 10.07
C VAL A 83 1.11 13.19 10.76
N LYS A 84 1.84 12.29 10.08
CA LYS A 84 3.11 11.75 10.60
C LYS A 84 4.14 12.85 10.82
N ALA A 85 4.28 13.79 9.88
CA ALA A 85 5.21 14.90 10.01
C ALA A 85 4.90 15.75 11.25
N PHE A 86 3.62 16.09 11.49
CA PHE A 86 3.23 16.87 12.66
C PHE A 86 3.38 16.12 13.98
N ARG A 87 3.13 14.80 13.99
CA ARG A 87 3.37 13.96 15.16
C ARG A 87 4.86 13.94 15.54
N THR A 88 5.74 13.84 14.55
CA THR A 88 7.20 13.81 14.79
C THR A 88 7.74 15.19 15.13
N SER A 89 7.21 16.24 14.52
CA SER A 89 7.72 17.61 14.71
C SER A 89 7.28 18.23 16.04
N GLY A 90 6.24 17.70 16.70
CA GLY A 90 5.77 18.19 17.99
C GLY A 90 5.07 19.55 17.89
N LEU A 91 4.22 19.73 16.86
CA LEU A 91 3.43 20.96 16.67
C LEU A 91 2.61 21.30 17.92
N ASP A 92 2.86 22.48 18.52
CA ASP A 92 2.10 22.96 19.69
C ASP A 92 0.88 23.79 19.28
N VAL A 93 -0.30 23.22 19.53
CA VAL A 93 -1.59 23.85 19.26
C VAL A 93 -2.27 24.41 20.51
N ARG A 94 -1.61 24.38 21.67
CA ARG A 94 -2.19 24.89 22.91
C ARG A 94 -2.45 26.39 22.80
N GLY A 95 -3.66 26.79 23.19
CA GLY A 95 -4.07 28.19 23.26
C GLY A 95 -4.34 28.87 21.91
N VAL A 96 -4.37 28.13 20.80
CA VAL A 96 -4.76 28.67 19.48
C VAL A 96 -6.21 29.16 19.53
N ARG A 97 -6.45 30.39 19.05
CA ARG A 97 -7.78 31.02 19.05
C ARG A 97 -8.34 31.26 17.65
N THR A 98 -7.49 31.34 16.63
CA THR A 98 -7.93 31.58 15.24
C THR A 98 -7.24 30.64 14.27
N ASP A 99 -7.85 30.48 13.10
CA ASP A 99 -7.33 29.62 12.04
C ASP A 99 -6.02 30.18 11.46
N GLU A 100 -5.87 31.50 11.38
CA GLU A 100 -4.62 32.13 10.92
C GLU A 100 -3.49 31.88 11.92
N GLU A 101 -3.78 31.89 13.22
CA GLU A 101 -2.79 31.57 14.25
C GLU A 101 -2.31 30.11 14.10
N LEU A 102 -3.24 29.17 13.89
CA LEU A 102 -2.91 27.77 13.63
C LEU A 102 -2.01 27.64 12.39
N LEU A 103 -2.40 28.27 11.28
CA LEU A 103 -1.66 28.24 10.03
C LEU A 103 -0.24 28.77 10.20
N ASN A 104 -0.09 29.90 10.89
CA ASN A 104 1.22 30.50 11.15
C ASN A 104 2.13 29.59 11.97
N ARG A 105 1.59 28.90 12.98
CA ARG A 105 2.34 27.91 13.77
C ARG A 105 2.76 26.72 12.92
N VAL A 106 1.86 26.19 12.09
CA VAL A 106 2.16 25.09 11.16
C VAL A 106 3.29 25.48 10.20
N VAL A 107 3.18 26.65 9.55
CA VAL A 107 4.20 27.15 8.63
C VAL A 107 5.55 27.34 9.33
N THR A 108 5.54 27.92 10.53
CA THR A 108 6.76 28.11 11.33
C THR A 108 7.40 26.77 11.66
N GLN A 109 6.62 25.74 11.97
CA GLN A 109 7.12 24.42 12.28
C GLN A 109 7.72 23.71 11.05
N LEU A 110 7.16 23.93 9.86
CA LEU A 110 7.66 23.33 8.61
C LEU A 110 8.94 24.00 8.08
N ARG A 111 9.29 25.20 8.55
CA ARG A 111 10.50 25.93 8.14
C ARG A 111 11.73 25.60 8.97
N LYS A 112 11.57 24.88 10.09
CA LYS A 112 12.67 24.42 10.93
C LYS A 112 13.29 23.15 10.36
#